data_AF-A0A5J5EH87-F1
#
_entry.id   AF-A0A5J5EH87-F1
#
_cell.length_a   1.000
_cell.length_b   1.000
_cell.length_c   1.000
_cell.angle_alpha   90.00
_cell.angle_beta   90.00
_cell.angle_gamma   90.00
#
_symmetry.space_group_name_H-M   'P 1'
#
loop_
_entity.id
_entity.type
_entity.pdbx_description
1 polymer ?
#
loop_
_entity_poly.entity_id
_entity_poly.type
_entity_poly.pdbx_seq_one_letter_code
_entity_poly.pdbx_strand_id
1 'polypeptide(L)'
;MGQYISSPSTPAPTAEDLRAQAIAAGDLRRRYSEQSQAAYRAGRGQEAKRLSELAKAQWAEAERLNSLAADLAFGNYNPSYPSTLTSTRHGGGWALLSWLGWGKVEGQKTKGLERLDLHGLYVAEAITRVEAHMRACKEYGVERTMLITGRGNRSVDGVAKIKPSVEKWLQERQAGFRVVKGSNDGAVTVELVQETTGLLSGVMKIFGW
;
A
#
# COMPACT_ATOMS: atom_id res chain seq x y z
N MET A 1 -53.08 -5.87 -4.84
CA MET A 1 -51.79 -6.25 -5.46
C MET A 1 -51.00 -4.98 -5.71
N GLY A 2 -50.11 -4.60 -4.81
CA GLY A 2 -49.20 -3.45 -5.01
C GLY A 2 -47.81 -3.99 -5.31
N GLN A 3 -47.32 -3.77 -6.53
CA GLN A 3 -45.94 -4.09 -6.89
C GLN A 3 -45.02 -3.10 -6.18
N TYR A 4 -44.18 -3.62 -5.28
CA TYR A 4 -43.04 -2.88 -4.74
C TYR A 4 -42.04 -2.67 -5.88
N ILE A 5 -42.02 -1.46 -6.44
CA ILE A 5 -40.94 -0.99 -7.31
C ILE A 5 -39.71 -0.75 -6.42
N SER A 6 -38.80 -1.71 -6.42
CA SER A 6 -37.47 -1.57 -5.82
C SER A 6 -36.77 -0.38 -6.47
N SER A 7 -36.53 0.69 -5.71
CA SER A 7 -35.67 1.79 -6.14
C SER A 7 -34.31 1.23 -6.57
N PRO A 8 -33.72 1.67 -7.70
CA PRO A 8 -32.38 1.22 -8.06
C PRO A 8 -31.41 1.71 -6.99
N SER A 9 -30.82 0.79 -6.23
CA SER A 9 -29.73 1.11 -5.31
C SER A 9 -28.58 1.67 -6.15
N THR A 10 -28.19 2.91 -5.90
CA THR A 10 -26.98 3.49 -6.52
C THR A 10 -25.81 2.54 -6.28
N PRO A 11 -25.08 2.10 -7.32
CA PRO A 11 -23.94 1.22 -7.13
C PRO A 11 -22.90 1.90 -6.23
N ALA A 12 -22.21 1.11 -5.41
CA ALA A 12 -21.11 1.62 -4.59
C ALA A 12 -20.03 2.27 -5.47
N PRO A 13 -19.36 3.33 -5.00
CA PRO A 13 -18.36 4.04 -5.80
C PRO A 13 -17.17 3.13 -6.13
N THR A 14 -16.66 3.24 -7.36
CA THR A 14 -15.44 2.56 -7.80
C THR A 14 -14.17 3.27 -7.28
N ALA A 15 -13.01 2.61 -7.39
CA ALA A 15 -11.73 3.25 -7.08
C ALA A 15 -11.46 4.47 -7.98
N GLU A 16 -11.87 4.39 -9.26
CA GLU A 16 -11.82 5.48 -10.21
C GLU A 16 -12.71 6.67 -9.79
N ASP A 17 -13.94 6.41 -9.33
CA ASP A 17 -14.85 7.46 -8.84
C ASP A 17 -14.27 8.20 -7.63
N LEU A 18 -13.65 7.47 -6.70
CA LEU A 18 -13.01 8.05 -5.53
C LEU A 18 -11.77 8.87 -5.89
N ARG A 19 -10.99 8.42 -6.88
CA ARG A 19 -9.87 9.22 -7.41
C ARG A 19 -10.33 10.50 -8.07
N ALA A 20 -11.41 10.45 -8.84
CA ALA A 20 -12.00 11.65 -9.44
C ALA A 20 -12.42 12.66 -8.36
N GLN A 21 -13.04 12.18 -7.27
CA GLN A 21 -13.37 13.02 -6.11
C GLN A 21 -12.13 13.57 -5.41
N ALA A 22 -11.07 12.75 -5.24
CA ALA A 22 -9.82 13.20 -4.63
C ALA A 22 -9.11 14.28 -5.46
N ILE A 23 -9.16 14.17 -6.79
CA ILE A 23 -8.65 15.19 -7.72
C ILE A 23 -9.45 16.49 -7.55
N ALA A 24 -10.78 16.41 -7.52
CA ALA A 24 -11.62 17.59 -7.32
C ALA A 24 -11.33 18.30 -5.97
N ALA A 25 -11.16 17.53 -4.89
CA ALA A 25 -10.74 18.07 -3.60
C ALA A 25 -9.33 18.70 -3.67
N GLY A 26 -8.40 18.09 -4.40
CA GLY A 26 -7.07 18.64 -4.67
C GLY A 26 -7.09 19.97 -5.42
N ASP A 27 -7.99 20.12 -6.40
CA ASP A 27 -8.17 21.38 -7.13
C ASP A 27 -8.75 22.48 -6.25
N LEU A 28 -9.73 22.15 -5.40
CA LEU A 28 -10.25 23.08 -4.40
C LEU A 28 -9.18 23.50 -3.40
N ARG A 29 -8.36 22.55 -2.89
CA ARG A 29 -7.21 22.84 -2.04
C ARG A 29 -6.27 23.84 -2.70
N ARG A 30 -5.93 23.65 -3.98
CA ARG A 30 -5.03 24.55 -4.73
C ARG A 30 -5.61 25.96 -4.78
N ARG A 31 -6.87 26.10 -5.15
CA ARG A 31 -7.57 27.39 -5.20
C ARG A 31 -7.60 28.09 -3.85
N TYR A 32 -7.96 27.37 -2.78
CA TYR A 32 -7.98 27.95 -1.43
C TYR A 32 -6.58 28.35 -0.94
N SER A 33 -5.55 27.58 -1.30
CA SER A 33 -4.16 27.92 -0.98
C SER A 33 -3.72 29.19 -1.69
N GLU A 34 -4.00 29.32 -2.99
CA GLU A 34 -3.68 30.52 -3.78
C GLU A 34 -4.40 31.76 -3.22
N GLN A 35 -5.70 31.63 -2.92
CA GLN A 35 -6.50 32.71 -2.33
C GLN A 35 -5.99 33.08 -0.93
N SER A 36 -5.62 32.11 -0.09
CA SER A 36 -5.05 32.35 1.24
C SER A 36 -3.75 33.15 1.14
N GLN A 37 -2.86 32.78 0.21
CA GLN A 37 -1.61 33.50 -0.04
C GLN A 37 -1.86 34.92 -0.55
N ALA A 38 -2.85 35.13 -1.42
CA ALA A 38 -3.23 36.46 -1.88
C ALA A 38 -3.82 37.32 -0.74
N ALA A 39 -4.69 36.76 0.10
CA ALA A 39 -5.25 37.45 1.26
C ALA A 39 -4.18 37.83 2.28
N TYR A 40 -3.20 36.95 2.52
CA TYR A 40 -2.05 37.21 3.39
C TYR A 40 -1.22 38.38 2.87
N ARG A 41 -0.85 38.36 1.58
CA ARG A 41 -0.12 39.47 0.93
C ARG A 41 -0.87 40.80 0.97
N ALA A 42 -2.20 40.77 1.01
CA ALA A 42 -3.05 41.95 1.11
C ALA A 42 -3.30 42.42 2.57
N GLY A 43 -2.65 41.82 3.58
CA GLY A 43 -2.85 42.15 4.98
C GLY A 43 -4.18 41.66 5.58
N ARG A 44 -4.97 40.86 4.83
CA ARG A 44 -6.28 40.34 5.24
C ARG A 44 -6.12 39.04 6.04
N GLY A 45 -5.51 39.13 7.22
CA GLY A 45 -5.10 37.96 8.02
C GLY A 45 -6.22 36.99 8.41
N GLN A 46 -7.41 37.50 8.79
CA GLN A 46 -8.54 36.63 9.15
C GLN A 46 -9.06 35.83 7.95
N GLU A 47 -9.16 36.47 6.78
CA GLU A 47 -9.56 35.83 5.53
C GLU A 47 -8.52 34.78 5.10
N ALA A 48 -7.23 35.12 5.16
CA ALA A 48 -6.13 34.21 4.88
C ALA A 48 -6.18 32.95 5.76
N LYS A 49 -6.44 33.11 7.06
CA LYS A 49 -6.61 32.01 8.00
C LYS A 49 -7.79 31.12 7.62
N ARG A 50 -8.96 31.69 7.36
CA ARG A 50 -10.16 30.93 6.95
C ARG A 50 -9.91 30.10 5.68
N LEU A 51 -9.29 30.71 4.68
CA LEU A 51 -8.95 30.03 3.42
C LEU A 51 -7.90 28.92 3.62
N SER A 52 -6.94 29.13 4.51
CA SER A 52 -5.95 28.11 4.88
C SER A 52 -6.62 26.90 5.54
N GLU A 53 -7.57 27.12 6.45
CA GLU A 53 -8.33 26.02 7.07
C GLU A 53 -9.19 25.26 6.04
N LEU A 54 -9.81 25.96 5.08
CA LEU A 54 -10.51 25.31 3.96
C LEU A 54 -9.56 24.48 3.09
N ALA A 55 -8.37 24.99 2.79
CA ALA A 55 -7.36 24.24 2.04
C ALA A 55 -6.92 22.97 2.79
N LYS A 56 -6.71 23.06 4.12
CA LYS A 56 -6.39 21.89 4.96
C LYS A 56 -7.52 20.86 4.97
N ALA A 57 -8.78 21.29 5.06
CA ALA A 57 -9.93 20.40 5.01
C ALA A 57 -9.99 19.64 3.69
N GLN A 58 -9.78 20.33 2.55
CA GLN A 58 -9.75 19.71 1.23
C GLN A 58 -8.54 18.78 1.04
N TRP A 59 -7.40 19.10 1.67
CA TRP A 59 -6.26 18.19 1.70
C TRP A 59 -6.59 16.88 2.42
N ALA A 60 -7.17 16.97 3.62
CA ALA A 60 -7.56 15.81 4.40
C ALA A 60 -8.61 14.95 3.66
N GLU A 61 -9.55 15.59 2.97
CA GLU A 61 -10.55 14.88 2.17
C GLU A 61 -9.93 14.17 0.95
N ALA A 62 -9.04 14.84 0.22
CA ALA A 62 -8.32 14.22 -0.90
C ALA A 62 -7.50 13.00 -0.44
N GLU A 63 -6.82 13.09 0.71
CA GLU A 63 -6.06 11.98 1.29
C GLU A 63 -6.98 10.82 1.68
N ARG A 64 -8.10 11.11 2.36
CA ARG A 64 -9.11 10.11 2.73
C ARG A 64 -9.64 9.36 1.50
N LEU A 65 -9.98 10.10 0.44
CA LEU A 65 -10.52 9.54 -0.80
C LEU A 65 -9.48 8.71 -1.55
N ASN A 66 -8.22 9.18 -1.64
CA ASN A 66 -7.14 8.39 -2.22
C ASN A 66 -6.87 7.10 -1.44
N SER A 67 -6.87 7.17 -0.11
CA SER A 67 -6.72 5.97 0.74
C SER A 67 -7.83 4.96 0.47
N LEU A 68 -9.09 5.40 0.39
CA LEU A 68 -10.21 4.51 0.07
C LEU A 68 -10.12 3.94 -1.35
N ALA A 69 -9.71 4.76 -2.32
CA ALA A 69 -9.49 4.30 -3.69
C ALA A 69 -8.39 3.24 -3.77
N ALA A 70 -7.29 3.44 -3.05
CA ALA A 70 -6.18 2.49 -2.97
C ALA A 70 -6.60 1.17 -2.33
N ASP A 71 -7.38 1.21 -1.26
CA ASP A 71 -7.94 0.02 -0.61
C ASP A 71 -8.86 -0.77 -1.54
N LEU A 72 -9.78 -0.09 -2.24
CA LEU A 72 -10.69 -0.72 -3.19
C LEU A 72 -9.96 -1.30 -4.40
N ALA A 73 -9.03 -0.53 -4.99
CA ALA A 73 -8.21 -1.01 -6.10
C ALA A 73 -7.41 -2.25 -5.69
N PHE A 74 -6.76 -2.21 -4.53
CA PHE A 74 -5.99 -3.33 -4.01
C PHE A 74 -6.88 -4.56 -3.80
N GLY A 75 -8.01 -4.42 -3.12
CA GLY A 75 -8.94 -5.54 -2.87
C GLY A 75 -9.45 -6.20 -4.16
N ASN A 76 -9.72 -5.41 -5.19
CA ASN A 76 -10.21 -5.91 -6.48
C ASN A 76 -9.20 -6.81 -7.21
N TYR A 77 -7.91 -6.47 -7.17
CA TYR A 77 -6.86 -7.28 -7.81
C TYR A 77 -6.30 -8.38 -6.91
N ASN A 78 -6.58 -8.33 -5.61
CA ASN A 78 -6.00 -9.23 -4.60
C ASN A 78 -7.10 -9.95 -3.77
N PRO A 79 -8.07 -10.65 -4.39
CA PRO A 79 -9.21 -11.24 -3.67
C PRO A 79 -8.85 -12.37 -2.71
N SER A 80 -7.67 -12.98 -2.87
CA SER A 80 -7.14 -14.02 -1.98
C SER A 80 -6.13 -13.50 -0.98
N TYR A 81 -5.84 -12.20 -0.96
CA TYR A 81 -4.86 -11.63 -0.06
C TYR A 81 -5.42 -11.57 1.36
N PRO A 82 -4.65 -11.94 2.40
CA PRO A 82 -5.16 -11.96 3.77
C PRO A 82 -5.68 -10.57 4.18
N SER A 83 -6.96 -10.50 4.52
CA SER A 83 -7.60 -9.26 4.96
C SER A 83 -7.00 -8.73 6.27
N THR A 84 -6.49 -9.64 7.11
CA THR A 84 -5.73 -9.33 8.33
C THR A 84 -4.46 -8.52 8.06
N LEU A 85 -3.85 -8.68 6.88
CA LEU A 85 -2.66 -7.93 6.44
C LEU A 85 -3.00 -6.67 5.65
N THR A 86 -4.29 -6.44 5.37
CA THR A 86 -4.76 -5.30 4.56
C THR A 86 -5.03 -4.06 5.43
N SER A 87 -5.32 -4.25 6.72
CA SER A 87 -5.61 -3.17 7.68
C SER A 87 -4.34 -2.37 8.01
N THR A 88 -4.07 -1.34 7.22
CA THR A 88 -3.02 -0.33 7.47
C THR A 88 -3.53 0.80 8.37
N ARG A 89 -4.48 0.52 9.28
CA ARG A 89 -4.84 1.46 10.35
C ARG A 89 -4.01 1.16 11.60
N HIS A 90 -2.91 1.90 11.70
CA HIS A 90 -2.17 2.24 12.91
C HIS A 90 -1.22 1.16 13.46
N GLY A 91 0.08 1.49 13.39
CA GLY A 91 1.13 0.82 14.14
C GLY A 91 0.86 0.89 15.65
N GLY A 92 1.13 -0.21 16.34
CA GLY A 92 1.09 -0.29 17.79
C GLY A 92 0.57 -1.62 18.32
N GLY A 93 -0.53 -2.15 17.78
CA GLY A 93 -1.16 -3.36 18.33
C GLY A 93 -0.55 -4.67 17.82
N TRP A 94 -0.33 -4.79 16.51
CA TRP A 94 0.10 -6.04 15.90
C TRP A 94 1.55 -6.42 16.25
N ALA A 95 2.46 -5.44 16.31
CA ALA A 95 3.86 -5.64 16.67
C ALA A 95 4.06 -6.00 18.15
N LEU A 96 3.18 -5.51 19.04
CA LEU A 96 3.19 -5.83 20.47
C LEU A 96 2.66 -7.24 20.75
N LEU A 97 1.68 -7.71 19.96
CA LEU A 97 1.14 -9.06 20.09
C LEU A 97 2.13 -10.14 19.60
N SER A 98 2.87 -9.89 18.52
CA SER A 98 3.91 -10.84 18.06
C SER A 98 5.14 -10.91 18.99
N TRP A 99 5.50 -9.83 19.72
CA TRP A 99 6.60 -9.86 20.70
C TRP A 99 6.25 -10.64 21.98
N LEU A 100 4.96 -10.77 22.32
CA LEU A 100 4.48 -11.48 23.52
C LEU A 100 4.13 -12.95 23.29
N GLY A 101 4.50 -13.54 22.15
CA GLY A 101 4.47 -15.00 21.96
C GLY A 101 3.08 -15.63 21.81
N TRP A 102 2.02 -14.85 21.61
CA TRP A 102 0.71 -15.40 21.24
C TRP A 102 0.55 -15.47 19.72
N GLY A 103 0.85 -16.65 19.18
CA GLY A 103 0.37 -17.07 17.87
C GLY A 103 1.45 -17.33 16.83
N LYS A 104 2.40 -18.23 17.11
CA LYS A 104 3.00 -19.01 16.02
C LYS A 104 1.90 -19.92 15.48
N VAL A 105 1.12 -19.42 14.52
CA VAL A 105 0.06 -20.19 13.87
C VAL A 105 0.74 -21.16 12.91
N GLU A 106 1.26 -22.26 13.45
CA GLU A 106 1.79 -23.36 12.65
C GLU A 106 0.65 -23.93 11.80
N GLY A 107 0.73 -23.73 10.48
CA GLY A 107 -0.15 -24.39 9.51
C GLY A 107 -1.19 -23.53 8.79
N GLN A 108 -1.25 -22.21 8.97
CA GLN A 108 -2.00 -21.37 8.02
C GLN A 108 -1.23 -21.30 6.70
N LYS A 109 -1.62 -22.16 5.75
CA LYS A 109 -1.15 -22.15 4.37
C LYS A 109 -1.07 -20.71 3.87
N THR A 110 0.09 -20.38 3.33
CA THR A 110 0.55 -19.21 2.55
C THR A 110 -0.37 -18.72 1.42
N LYS A 111 -1.62 -19.21 1.37
CA LYS A 111 -2.59 -19.00 0.30
C LYS A 111 -2.93 -17.52 0.22
N GLY A 112 -2.40 -16.84 -0.80
CA GLY A 112 -2.59 -15.41 -1.03
C GLY A 112 -1.31 -14.56 -0.96
N LEU A 113 -0.20 -15.09 -0.43
CA LEU A 113 1.09 -14.36 -0.38
C LEU A 113 2.04 -14.69 -1.54
N GLU A 114 1.72 -15.67 -2.37
CA GLU A 114 2.52 -16.05 -3.54
C GLU A 114 2.57 -14.95 -4.62
N ARG A 115 1.61 -14.02 -4.57
CA ARG A 115 1.45 -12.94 -5.54
C ARG A 115 0.88 -11.70 -4.85
N LEU A 116 1.42 -10.55 -5.22
CA LEU A 116 0.91 -9.24 -4.86
C LEU A 116 0.66 -8.43 -6.14
N ASP A 117 -0.59 -8.09 -6.42
CA ASP A 117 -0.94 -7.23 -7.55
C ASP A 117 -1.07 -5.76 -7.12
N LEU A 118 -0.25 -4.91 -7.71
CA LEU A 118 -0.15 -3.48 -7.41
C LEU A 118 -0.85 -2.64 -8.48
N HIS A 119 -1.60 -3.27 -9.40
CA HIS A 119 -2.33 -2.55 -10.43
C HIS A 119 -3.29 -1.53 -9.84
N GLY A 120 -3.35 -0.39 -10.53
CA GLY A 120 -4.25 0.67 -10.15
C GLY A 120 -3.88 1.30 -8.82
N LEU A 121 -2.69 1.11 -8.26
CA LEU A 121 -2.15 1.90 -7.16
C LEU A 121 -1.27 3.04 -7.67
N TYR A 122 -1.15 4.11 -6.89
CA TYR A 122 -0.09 5.09 -7.07
C TYR A 122 1.23 4.55 -6.50
N VAL A 123 2.36 5.13 -6.92
CA VAL A 123 3.70 4.64 -6.55
C VAL A 123 3.87 4.52 -5.03
N ALA A 124 3.52 5.56 -4.26
CA ALA A 124 3.65 5.55 -2.79
C ALA A 124 2.75 4.49 -2.12
N GLU A 125 1.52 4.31 -2.63
CA GLU A 125 0.59 3.28 -2.18
C GLU A 125 1.16 1.89 -2.45
N ALA A 126 1.69 1.67 -3.66
CA ALA A 126 2.29 0.41 -4.06
C ALA A 126 3.51 0.05 -3.21
N ILE A 127 4.40 1.01 -2.94
CA ILE A 127 5.56 0.79 -2.07
C ILE A 127 5.13 0.41 -0.65
N THR A 128 4.12 1.09 -0.10
CA THR A 128 3.56 0.75 1.23
C THR A 128 3.04 -0.71 1.26
N ARG A 129 2.34 -1.13 0.21
CA ARG A 129 1.84 -2.52 0.08
C ARG A 129 2.98 -3.52 -0.07
N VAL A 130 4.00 -3.22 -0.85
CA VAL A 130 5.21 -4.06 -1.00
C VAL A 130 5.89 -4.22 0.35
N GLU A 131 6.11 -3.14 1.10
CA GLU A 131 6.76 -3.24 2.41
C GLU A 131 5.99 -4.15 3.38
N ALA A 132 4.66 -3.94 3.50
CA ALA A 132 3.82 -4.78 4.34
C ALA A 132 3.81 -6.24 3.88
N HIS A 133 3.75 -6.48 2.57
CA HIS A 133 3.76 -7.80 1.97
C HIS A 133 5.08 -8.55 2.23
N MET A 134 6.21 -7.87 2.05
CA MET A 134 7.53 -8.46 2.25
C MET A 134 7.78 -8.80 3.72
N ARG A 135 7.26 -7.99 4.65
CA ARG A 135 7.24 -8.29 6.08
C ARG A 135 6.42 -9.55 6.37
N ALA A 136 5.22 -9.66 5.81
CA ALA A 136 4.38 -10.84 5.96
C ALA A 136 5.04 -12.09 5.37
N CYS A 137 5.63 -12.00 4.17
CA CYS A 137 6.34 -13.12 3.56
C CYS A 137 7.45 -13.66 4.47
N LYS A 138 8.21 -12.77 5.12
CA LYS A 138 9.25 -13.17 6.10
C LYS A 138 8.66 -13.88 7.30
N GLU A 139 7.62 -13.32 7.89
CA GLU A 139 6.96 -13.88 9.07
C GLU A 139 6.32 -15.25 8.81
N TYR A 140 5.65 -15.41 7.67
CA TYR A 140 4.97 -16.64 7.29
C TYR A 140 5.86 -17.64 6.53
N GLY A 141 7.16 -17.38 6.42
CA GLY A 141 8.12 -18.28 5.77
C GLY A 141 7.86 -18.49 4.27
N VAL A 142 7.29 -17.50 3.58
CA VAL A 142 7.08 -17.55 2.13
C VAL A 142 8.43 -17.42 1.44
N GLU A 143 8.87 -18.43 0.71
CA GLU A 143 10.20 -18.44 0.08
C GLU A 143 10.26 -17.63 -1.22
N ARG A 144 9.12 -17.47 -1.90
CA ARG A 144 9.03 -16.78 -3.19
C ARG A 144 7.68 -16.09 -3.36
N THR A 145 7.70 -14.85 -3.85
CA THR A 145 6.51 -14.07 -4.21
C THR A 145 6.69 -13.34 -5.54
N MET A 146 5.58 -13.11 -6.25
CA MET A 146 5.51 -12.36 -7.50
C MET A 146 4.82 -11.02 -7.30
N LEU A 147 5.52 -9.92 -7.53
CA LEU A 147 4.97 -8.57 -7.52
C LEU A 147 4.52 -8.18 -8.93
N ILE A 148 3.22 -8.01 -9.14
CA ILE A 148 2.65 -7.56 -10.42
C ILE A 148 2.52 -6.03 -10.35
N THR A 149 3.31 -5.33 -11.16
CA THR A 149 3.38 -3.85 -11.18
C THR A 149 2.59 -3.25 -12.34
N GLY A 150 2.18 -4.09 -13.29
CA GLY A 150 1.37 -3.75 -14.44
C GLY A 150 2.11 -3.19 -15.64
N ARG A 151 1.43 -3.16 -16.79
CA ARG A 151 2.04 -2.83 -18.10
C ARG A 151 2.16 -1.33 -18.39
N GLY A 152 1.70 -0.44 -17.52
CA GLY A 152 1.75 1.01 -17.74
C GLY A 152 0.70 1.59 -18.69
N ASN A 153 -0.08 0.76 -19.41
CA ASN A 153 -1.04 1.20 -20.44
C ASN A 153 -2.20 2.09 -19.95
N ARG A 154 -2.41 2.22 -18.62
CA ARG A 154 -3.43 3.10 -18.00
C ARG A 154 -2.84 4.17 -17.07
N SER A 155 -1.52 4.37 -17.11
CA SER A 155 -0.87 5.48 -16.43
C SER A 155 -1.37 6.80 -17.02
N VAL A 156 -1.64 7.81 -16.17
CA VAL A 156 -2.07 9.15 -16.60
C VAL A 156 -1.09 9.76 -17.63
N ASP A 157 0.17 9.32 -17.61
CA ASP A 157 1.23 9.74 -18.54
C ASP A 157 1.72 8.61 -19.47
N GLY A 158 1.08 7.43 -19.46
CA GLY A 158 1.54 6.25 -20.22
C GLY A 158 2.86 5.61 -19.73
N VAL A 159 3.51 6.18 -18.73
CA VAL A 159 4.78 5.66 -18.16
C VAL A 159 4.50 4.69 -17.01
N ALA A 160 5.04 3.47 -17.07
CA ALA A 160 5.01 2.51 -15.98
C ALA A 160 5.93 2.96 -14.82
N LYS A 161 5.42 3.75 -13.88
CA LYS A 161 6.21 4.29 -12.75
C LYS A 161 6.36 3.32 -11.57
N ILE A 162 5.44 2.36 -11.41
CA ILE A 162 5.44 1.43 -10.27
C ILE A 162 6.64 0.46 -10.35
N LYS A 163 6.86 -0.18 -11.50
CA LYS A 163 7.96 -1.14 -11.69
C LYS A 163 9.33 -0.58 -11.28
N PRO A 164 9.81 0.55 -11.84
CA PRO A 164 11.12 1.08 -11.47
C PRO A 164 11.18 1.51 -10.00
N SER A 165 10.09 2.00 -9.41
CA SER A 165 10.06 2.33 -7.98
C SER A 165 10.13 1.10 -7.08
N VAL A 166 9.44 0.01 -7.43
CA VAL A 166 9.50 -1.26 -6.69
C VAL A 166 10.88 -1.89 -6.81
N GLU A 167 11.46 -1.93 -8.01
CA GLU A 167 12.82 -2.44 -8.22
C GLU A 167 13.85 -1.64 -7.41
N LYS A 168 13.76 -0.31 -7.45
CA LYS A 168 14.62 0.57 -6.64
C LYS A 168 14.45 0.30 -5.14
N TRP A 169 13.21 0.20 -4.65
CA TRP A 169 12.93 -0.07 -3.24
C TRP A 169 13.52 -1.43 -2.78
N LEU A 170 13.42 -2.45 -3.63
CA LEU A 170 13.99 -3.78 -3.37
C LEU A 170 15.52 -3.76 -3.36
N GLN A 171 16.15 -2.98 -4.25
CA GLN A 171 17.61 -2.82 -4.31
C GLN A 171 18.17 -2.09 -3.09
N GLU A 172 17.48 -1.05 -2.61
CA GLU A 172 17.94 -0.24 -1.46
C GLU A 172 17.78 -0.96 -0.11
N ARG A 173 16.91 -1.96 -0.01
CA ARG A 173 16.54 -2.63 1.25
C ARG A 173 16.95 -4.11 1.30
N GLN A 174 18.04 -4.47 0.62
CA GLN A 174 18.58 -5.82 0.39
C GLN A 174 18.76 -6.78 1.59
N ALA A 175 18.39 -6.41 2.83
CA ALA A 175 18.40 -7.34 3.94
C ALA A 175 17.29 -8.40 3.79
N GLY A 176 17.65 -9.60 3.32
CA GLY A 176 16.83 -10.82 3.35
C GLY A 176 16.00 -11.14 2.10
N PHE A 177 16.29 -10.53 0.94
CA PHE A 177 15.58 -10.82 -0.32
C PHE A 177 16.52 -10.80 -1.52
N ARG A 178 16.23 -11.64 -2.51
CA ARG A 178 16.91 -11.68 -3.82
C ARG A 178 15.89 -11.52 -4.94
N VAL A 179 16.13 -10.56 -5.83
CA VAL A 179 15.35 -10.45 -7.07
C VAL A 179 15.83 -11.55 -8.02
N VAL A 180 14.94 -12.46 -8.41
CA VAL A 180 15.28 -13.67 -9.17
C VAL A 180 15.23 -13.43 -10.67
N LYS A 181 14.19 -12.72 -11.11
CA LYS A 181 13.96 -12.38 -12.52
C LYS A 181 12.98 -11.21 -12.60
N GLY A 182 13.34 -10.14 -13.30
CA GLY A 182 12.36 -9.19 -13.83
C GLY A 182 11.68 -9.86 -15.02
N SER A 183 10.55 -10.53 -14.80
CA SER A 183 9.88 -11.27 -15.88
C SER A 183 8.86 -10.38 -16.58
N ASN A 184 9.14 -10.02 -17.83
CA ASN A 184 8.29 -9.21 -18.72
C ASN A 184 7.91 -7.83 -18.15
N ASP A 185 7.31 -6.96 -18.95
CA ASP A 185 7.20 -5.51 -18.65
C ASP A 185 6.33 -5.13 -17.44
N GLY A 186 5.72 -6.09 -16.72
CA GLY A 186 4.78 -5.80 -15.63
C GLY A 186 4.87 -6.68 -14.38
N ALA A 187 5.95 -7.45 -14.18
CA ALA A 187 6.13 -8.25 -12.96
C ALA A 187 7.60 -8.37 -12.50
N VAL A 188 7.78 -8.53 -11.18
CA VAL A 188 9.07 -8.74 -10.52
C VAL A 188 8.94 -9.95 -9.59
N THR A 189 9.76 -10.98 -9.79
CA THR A 189 9.79 -12.14 -8.89
C THR A 189 10.87 -11.97 -7.84
N VAL A 190 10.49 -12.14 -6.57
CA VAL A 190 11.37 -11.99 -5.41
C VAL A 190 11.43 -13.32 -4.64
N GLU A 191 12.64 -13.73 -4.30
CA GLU A 191 12.93 -14.82 -3.37
C GLU A 191 13.32 -14.24 -2.02
N LEU A 192 12.84 -14.85 -0.95
CA LEU A 192 13.27 -14.55 0.41
C LEU A 192 14.53 -15.35 0.70
N VAL A 193 15.59 -14.66 1.12
CA VAL A 193 16.81 -15.31 1.59
C VAL A 193 16.67 -15.47 3.08
N GLN A 194 16.54 -16.71 3.56
CA GLN A 194 16.63 -16.98 4.98
C GLN A 194 18.05 -16.61 5.43
N GLU A 195 18.17 -15.73 6.42
CA GLU A 195 19.44 -15.59 7.11
C GLU A 195 19.71 -16.92 7.80
N THR A 196 20.66 -17.69 7.28
CA THR A 196 21.21 -18.86 7.98
C THR A 196 21.66 -18.36 9.34
N THR A 197 20.83 -18.62 10.35
CA THR A 197 21.16 -18.30 11.73
C THR A 197 22.37 -19.15 12.06
N GLY A 198 23.55 -18.54 12.08
CA GLY A 198 24.82 -19.16 12.47
C GLY A 198 24.87 -19.49 13.96
N LEU A 199 23.83 -20.13 14.48
CA LEU A 199 23.77 -20.73 15.81
C LEU A 199 23.88 -22.23 15.59
N LEU A 200 25.11 -22.75 15.65
CA LEU A 200 25.52 -24.12 16.01
C LEU A 200 26.94 -24.50 15.49
N SER A 201 27.77 -23.55 15.05
CA SER A 201 29.21 -23.83 14.80
C SER A 201 30.12 -23.61 16.03
N GLY A 202 29.63 -22.99 17.10
CA GLY A 202 30.48 -22.55 18.23
C GLY A 202 30.43 -23.39 19.51
N VAL A 203 29.43 -24.28 19.69
CA VAL A 203 29.18 -24.98 20.97
C VAL A 203 29.50 -26.48 20.91
N MET A 204 30.10 -26.96 19.82
CA MET A 204 30.49 -28.38 19.68
C MET A 204 32.01 -28.59 19.61
N LYS A 205 32.79 -27.71 20.26
CA LYS A 205 34.25 -27.87 20.49
C LYS A 205 34.66 -27.94 21.96
N ILE A 206 33.71 -28.00 22.89
CA ILE A 206 33.97 -28.02 24.35
C ILE A 206 33.72 -29.38 25.03
N PHE A 207 33.34 -30.42 24.28
CA PHE A 207 33.37 -31.80 24.78
C PHE A 207 33.81 -32.75 23.68
N GLY A 208 35.06 -33.21 23.74
CA GLY A 208 35.56 -34.23 22.81
C GLY A 208 37.08 -34.38 22.78
N TRP A 209 37.63 -34.97 23.85
CA TRP A 209 38.96 -35.59 24.03
C TRP A 209 40.18 -34.66 24.11
#